data_AF-A0A1V9ZRV6-F1
#
_entry.id   AF-A0A1V9ZRV6-F1
#
_cell.length_a   1.000
_cell.length_b   1.000
_cell.length_c   1.000
_cell.angle_alpha   90.00
_cell.angle_beta   90.00
_cell.angle_gamma   90.00
#
_symmetry.space_group_name_H-M   'P 1'
#
loop_
_entity.id
_entity.type
_entity.pdbx_description
1 polymer ?
#
loop_
_entity_poly.entity_id
_entity_poly.type
_entity_poly.pdbx_seq_one_letter_code
_entity_poly.pdbx_strand_id
1 'polypeptide(L)'
;MTGVVYEVVVRCEASVAARLSEYMTGRHLPQILATGCFAEIEFEQSAPDAFRTRYKADSQADLDRYLAEHTAALRDDFAAHFPSGILAVERVNWTVLRTFKK
;
A
#
# COMPACT_ATOMS: atom_id res chain seq x y z
N MET A 1 10.41 -6.89 19.67
CA MET A 1 10.41 -6.62 18.22
C MET A 1 9.56 -5.40 18.00
N THR A 2 10.10 -4.36 17.35
CA THR A 2 9.32 -3.18 16.97
C THR A 2 8.83 -3.39 15.55
N GLY A 3 7.52 -3.41 15.36
CA GLY A 3 6.93 -3.53 14.03
C GLY A 3 7.26 -2.33 13.15
N VAL A 4 7.03 -2.46 11.85
CA VAL A 4 7.22 -1.38 10.88
C VAL A 4 5.94 -1.15 10.10
N VAL A 5 5.74 0.09 9.67
CA VAL A 5 4.65 0.45 8.76
C VAL A 5 5.24 1.01 7.49
N TYR A 6 4.96 0.36 6.37
CA TYR A 6 5.18 0.95 5.06
C TYR A 6 3.89 1.66 4.66
N GLU A 7 3.98 2.95 4.38
CA GLU A 7 2.85 3.79 4.00
C GLU A 7 3.01 4.23 2.55
N VAL A 8 1.92 4.14 1.79
CA VAL A 8 1.85 4.60 0.41
C VAL A 8 0.65 5.53 0.26
N VAL A 9 0.88 6.73 -0.23
CA VAL A 9 -0.18 7.68 -0.58
C VAL A 9 -0.24 7.79 -2.10
N VAL A 10 -1.44 7.61 -2.66
CA VAL A 10 -1.70 7.75 -4.09
C VAL A 10 -2.68 8.89 -4.31
N ARG A 11 -2.29 9.85 -5.15
CA ARG A 11 -3.19 10.89 -5.67
C ARG A 11 -3.51 10.59 -7.13
N CYS A 12 -4.77 10.73 -7.52
CA CYS A 12 -5.23 10.44 -8.88
C CYS A 12 -6.16 11.52 -9.41
N GLU A 13 -6.54 11.42 -10.68
CA GLU A 13 -7.64 12.19 -11.23
C GLU A 13 -8.98 11.69 -10.68
N ALA A 14 -9.97 12.59 -10.56
CA ALA A 14 -11.30 12.22 -10.08
C ALA A 14 -11.98 11.15 -10.96
N SER A 15 -11.70 11.15 -12.26
CA SER A 15 -12.18 10.14 -13.23
C SER A 15 -11.68 8.73 -12.95
N VAL A 16 -10.54 8.59 -12.25
CA VAL A 16 -9.87 7.31 -11.99
C VAL A 16 -10.17 6.78 -10.58
N ALA A 17 -10.56 7.65 -9.64
CA ALA A 17 -10.69 7.33 -8.22
C ALA A 17 -11.54 6.08 -7.91
N ALA A 18 -12.73 5.95 -8.52
CA ALA A 18 -13.62 4.81 -8.29
C ALA A 18 -12.96 3.48 -8.74
N ARG A 19 -12.44 3.47 -9.97
CA ARG A 19 -11.72 2.30 -10.53
C ARG A 19 -10.46 1.96 -9.72
N LEU A 20 -9.75 2.97 -9.23
CA LEU A 20 -8.58 2.77 -8.37
C LEU A 20 -8.99 2.05 -7.07
N SER A 21 -10.03 2.53 -6.39
CA SER A 21 -10.53 1.90 -5.16
C SER A 21 -10.96 0.45 -5.38
N GLU A 22 -11.70 0.17 -6.47
CA GLU A 22 -12.13 -1.17 -6.85
C GLU A 22 -10.93 -2.10 -7.14
N TYR A 23 -9.96 -1.64 -7.92
CA TYR A 23 -8.76 -2.41 -8.22
C TYR A 23 -7.92 -2.69 -6.96
N MET A 24 -7.74 -1.68 -6.11
CA MET A 24 -6.95 -1.80 -4.88
C MET A 24 -7.57 -2.85 -3.95
N THR A 25 -8.87 -2.77 -3.72
CA THR A 25 -9.58 -3.66 -2.79
C THR A 25 -9.87 -5.05 -3.37
N GLY A 26 -10.16 -5.15 -4.67
CA GLY A 26 -10.52 -6.41 -5.32
C GLY A 26 -9.35 -7.26 -5.81
N ARG A 27 -8.16 -6.67 -5.98
CA ARG A 27 -6.99 -7.36 -6.57
C ARG A 27 -5.68 -7.05 -5.86
N HIS A 28 -5.29 -5.78 -5.83
CA HIS A 28 -3.91 -5.42 -5.47
C HIS A 28 -3.58 -5.70 -4.00
N LEU A 29 -4.41 -5.22 -3.07
CA LEU A 29 -4.17 -5.40 -1.64
C LEU A 29 -4.32 -6.86 -1.20
N PRO A 30 -5.31 -7.65 -1.69
CA PRO A 30 -5.33 -9.08 -1.45
C PRO A 30 -4.07 -9.82 -1.92
N GLN A 31 -3.53 -9.47 -3.09
CA GLN A 31 -2.29 -10.07 -3.59
C GLN A 31 -1.08 -9.71 -2.71
N ILE A 32 -0.99 -8.45 -2.24
CA ILE A 32 0.07 -8.03 -1.31
C ILE A 32 -0.05 -8.79 0.01
N LEU A 33 -1.26 -8.94 0.56
CA LEU A 33 -1.47 -9.69 1.80
C LEU A 33 -1.05 -11.17 1.65
N ALA A 34 -1.32 -11.76 0.48
CA ALA A 34 -0.95 -13.14 0.18
C ALA A 34 0.57 -13.40 0.10
N THR A 35 1.41 -12.35 0.03
CA THR A 35 2.87 -12.51 0.13
C THR A 35 3.32 -12.98 1.52
N GLY A 36 2.48 -12.81 2.54
CA GLY A 36 2.81 -13.13 3.93
C GLY A 36 3.89 -12.22 4.54
N CYS A 37 4.18 -11.07 3.92
CA CYS A 37 5.12 -10.08 4.46
C CYS A 37 4.46 -9.04 5.38
N PHE A 38 3.13 -8.98 5.40
CA PHE A 38 2.37 -8.04 6.21
C PHE A 38 1.32 -8.78 7.04
N ALA A 39 1.21 -8.40 8.32
CA ALA A 39 0.20 -8.92 9.23
C ALA A 39 -1.16 -8.23 9.02
N GLU A 40 -1.15 -6.97 8.58
CA GLU A 40 -2.35 -6.17 8.39
C GLU A 40 -2.13 -5.11 7.31
N ILE A 41 -3.20 -4.79 6.57
CA ILE A 41 -3.24 -3.71 5.59
C ILE A 41 -4.47 -2.84 5.85
N GLU A 42 -4.26 -1.55 6.04
CA GLU A 42 -5.34 -0.55 6.13
C GLU A 42 -5.36 0.26 4.83
N PHE A 43 -6.54 0.39 4.20
CA PHE A 43 -6.76 1.22 3.02
C PHE A 43 -7.79 2.29 3.33
N GLU A 44 -7.40 3.54 3.15
CA GLU A 44 -8.12 4.71 3.65
C GLU A 44 -8.16 5.81 2.59
N GLN A 45 -9.11 6.72 2.73
CA GLN A 45 -9.31 7.83 1.82
C GLN A 45 -9.49 9.12 2.62
N SER A 46 -8.74 10.17 2.26
CA SER A 46 -8.83 11.49 2.92
C SER A 46 -9.54 12.54 2.06
N ALA A 47 -9.54 12.35 0.74
CA ALA A 47 -10.27 13.13 -0.25
C ALA A 47 -10.69 12.20 -1.41
N PRO A 48 -11.68 12.58 -2.24
CA PRO A 48 -12.15 11.73 -3.35
C PRO A 48 -11.02 11.21 -4.26
N ASP A 49 -9.92 11.94 -4.36
CA ASP A 49 -8.77 11.69 -5.22
C ASP A 49 -7.47 11.35 -4.46
N ALA A 50 -7.54 11.13 -3.14
CA ALA A 50 -6.38 10.89 -2.29
C ALA A 50 -6.58 9.66 -1.39
N PHE A 51 -5.82 8.61 -1.68
CA PHE A 51 -5.86 7.33 -0.98
C PHE A 51 -4.57 7.08 -0.21
N ARG A 52 -4.68 6.45 0.95
CA ARG A 52 -3.56 6.01 1.79
C ARG A 52 -3.67 4.52 2.03
N THR A 53 -2.55 3.83 1.90
CA THR A 53 -2.42 2.43 2.34
C THR A 53 -1.34 2.32 3.38
N ARG A 54 -1.64 1.66 4.50
CA ARG A 54 -0.67 1.34 5.56
C ARG A 54 -0.51 -0.17 5.64
N TYR A 55 0.68 -0.64 5.30
CA TYR A 55 1.07 -2.04 5.36
C TYR A 55 1.87 -2.28 6.64
N LYS A 56 1.33 -3.06 7.59
CA LYS A 56 1.95 -3.32 8.89
C LYS A 56 2.69 -4.66 8.85
N ALA A 57 4.00 -4.61 9.05
CA ALA A 57 4.84 -5.80 9.15
C ALA A 57 5.35 -5.97 10.59
N ASP A 58 5.52 -7.23 11.01
CA ASP A 58 6.00 -7.56 12.35
C ASP A 58 7.50 -7.27 12.53
N SER A 59 8.25 -7.15 11.43
CA SER A 59 9.69 -6.92 11.43
C SER A 59 10.17 -6.12 10.21
N GLN A 60 11.35 -5.50 10.34
CA GLN A 60 12.05 -4.88 9.20
C GLN A 60 12.42 -5.91 8.13
N ALA A 61 12.77 -7.14 8.53
CA ALA A 61 13.15 -8.20 7.59
C ALA A 61 12.00 -8.60 6.66
N ASP A 62 10.76 -8.59 7.15
CA ASP A 62 9.58 -8.85 6.31
C ASP A 62 9.34 -7.72 5.31
N LEU A 63 9.52 -6.46 5.72
CA LEU A 63 9.46 -5.33 4.80
C LEU A 63 10.56 -5.42 3.74
N ASP A 64 11.79 -5.73 4.14
CA ASP A 64 12.93 -5.84 3.21
C ASP A 64 12.69 -6.94 2.18
N ARG A 65 12.18 -8.11 2.61
CA ARG A 65 11.76 -9.20 1.74
C ARG A 65 10.69 -8.76 0.74
N TYR A 66 9.66 -8.06 1.22
CA TYR A 66 8.62 -7.52 0.35
C TYR A 66 9.18 -6.56 -0.72
N LEU A 67 10.03 -5.63 -0.29
CA LEU A 67 10.65 -4.66 -1.19
C LEU A 67 11.54 -5.34 -2.24
N ALA A 68 12.33 -6.34 -1.84
CA ALA A 68 13.25 -7.04 -2.72
C ALA A 68 12.56 -8.01 -3.69
N GLU A 69 11.58 -8.78 -3.23
CA GLU A 69 11.05 -9.93 -3.97
C GLU A 69 9.73 -9.66 -4.69
N HIS A 70 8.90 -8.73 -4.18
CA HIS A 70 7.51 -8.60 -4.63
C HIS A 70 7.20 -7.27 -5.32
N THR A 71 7.87 -6.17 -4.93
CA THR A 71 7.44 -4.84 -5.40
C THR A 71 7.55 -4.60 -6.89
N ALA A 72 8.51 -5.23 -7.59
CA ALA A 72 8.69 -5.03 -9.04
C ALA A 72 7.44 -5.46 -9.81
N ALA A 73 7.05 -6.74 -9.69
CA ALA A 73 5.90 -7.30 -10.39
C ALA A 73 4.58 -6.59 -10.00
N LEU A 74 4.41 -6.23 -8.73
CA LEU A 74 3.21 -5.55 -8.24
C LEU A 74 3.09 -4.12 -8.76
N ARG A 75 4.22 -3.40 -8.88
CA ARG A 75 4.25 -2.06 -9.48
C ARG A 75 3.98 -2.10 -10.97
N ASP A 76 4.50 -3.12 -11.67
CA ASP A 76 4.23 -3.31 -13.10
C ASP A 76 2.76 -3.63 -13.36
N ASP A 77 2.13 -4.52 -12.56
CA ASP A 77 0.69 -4.80 -12.63
C ASP A 77 -0.13 -3.54 -12.38
N PHE A 78 0.21 -2.75 -11.36
CA PHE A 78 -0.44 -1.46 -11.09
C PHE A 78 -0.32 -0.50 -12.27
N ALA A 79 0.88 -0.32 -12.82
CA ALA A 79 1.12 0.57 -13.96
C ALA A 79 0.37 0.12 -15.22
N ALA A 80 0.26 -1.19 -15.46
CA ALA A 80 -0.51 -1.74 -16.57
C ALA A 80 -2.02 -1.45 -16.44
N HIS A 81 -2.56 -1.42 -15.20
CA HIS A 81 -3.96 -1.06 -14.96
C HIS A 81 -4.20 0.46 -14.94
N PHE A 82 -3.19 1.26 -14.65
CA PHE A 82 -3.29 2.73 -14.59
C PHE A 82 -2.16 3.41 -15.37
N PRO A 83 -2.15 3.30 -16.72
CA PRO A 83 -1.13 3.93 -17.56
C PRO A 83 -1.20 5.47 -17.52
N SER A 84 -2.34 6.03 -17.07
CA SER A 84 -2.56 7.46 -16.89
C SER A 84 -3.52 7.73 -15.73
N GLY A 85 -3.61 9.00 -15.31
CA GLY A 85 -4.53 9.47 -14.28
C GLY A 85 -4.08 9.25 -12.83
N ILE A 86 -2.89 8.69 -12.61
CA ILE A 86 -2.20 8.78 -11.32
C ILE A 86 -1.31 10.02 -11.35
N LEU A 87 -1.47 10.89 -10.36
CA LEU A 87 -0.81 12.19 -10.28
C LEU A 87 0.44 12.15 -9.41
N ALA A 88 0.39 11.41 -8.30
CA ALA A 88 1.52 11.26 -7.39
C ALA A 88 1.44 9.94 -6.62
N VAL A 89 2.61 9.37 -6.31
CA VAL A 89 2.74 8.23 -5.40
C VAL A 89 3.87 8.51 -4.43
N GLU A 90 3.53 8.70 -3.15
CA GLU A 90 4.46 8.98 -2.07
C GLU A 90 4.60 7.76 -1.17
N ARG A 91 5.79 7.57 -0.58
CA ARG A 91 6.12 6.37 0.20
C ARG A 91 6.94 6.73 1.43
N VAL A 92 6.58 6.18 2.58
CA VAL A 92 7.31 6.40 3.83
C VAL A 92 7.40 5.09 4.64
N ASN A 93 8.57 4.83 5.22
CA ASN A 93 8.78 3.73 6.15
C ASN A 93 8.80 4.27 7.58
N TRP A 94 7.97 3.69 8.44
CA TRP A 94 7.84 4.08 9.84
C TRP A 94 8.29 2.95 10.75
N THR A 95 9.12 3.28 11.74
CA THR A 95 9.36 2.39 12.89
C THR A 95 8.26 2.61 13.93
N VAL A 96 7.52 1.56 14.28
CA VAL A 96 6.48 1.66 15.31
C VAL A 96 7.15 1.74 16.67
N LEU A 97 7.11 2.91 17.31
CA LEU A 97 7.67 3.07 18.66
C LEU A 97 6.75 2.50 19.74
N ARG A 98 5.42 2.65 19.59
CA ARG A 98 4.42 2.14 20.52
C ARG A 98 3.03 2.12 19.90
N THR A 99 2.19 1.19 20.33
CA THR A 99 0.74 1.15 20.04
C THR A 99 -0.03 1.12 21.36
N PHE A 100 -1.08 1.95 21.47
CA PHE A 100 -1.98 1.96 22.61
C PHE A 100 -3.32 1.35 22.19
N LYS A 101 -3.86 0.43 22.99
CA LYS A 101 -5.19 -0.18 22.80
C LYS A 101 -6.03 0.13 24.03
N LYS A 102 -7.33 0.37 23.83
CA LYS A 102 -8.28 0.64 24.92
C LYS A 102 -8.57 -0.63 25.71
#